data_AF-E9J7H4-F1
#
_entry.id   AF-E9J7H4-F1
#
_cell.length_a   1.000
_cell.length_b   1.000
_cell.length_c   1.000
_cell.angle_alpha   90.00
_cell.angle_beta   90.00
_cell.angle_gamma   90.00
#
_symmetry.space_group_name_H-M   'P 1'
#
loop_
_entity.id
_entity.type
_entity.pdbx_description
1 polymer ?
#
loop_
_entity_poly.entity_id
_entity_poly.type
_entity_poly.pdbx_seq_one_letter_code
_entity_poly.pdbx_strand_id
1 'polypeptide(L)'
;PGRPQPILTFARFSDRPNLCIAHILEHYLRITKNLRAAQCDNLFIACKKPHKAVGVQTLSRWLRKGLEECGVRSELFSAHSTRHASTSLADRNGVTTDLIK
;
A
#
# COMPACT_ATOMS: atom_id res chain seq x y z
N PRO A 1 -12.18 18.63 4.96
CA PRO A 1 -13.23 18.04 4.07
C PRO A 1 -13.24 18.81 2.75
N GLY A 2 -13.27 18.15 1.58
CA GLY A 2 -13.36 18.83 0.28
C GLY A 2 -12.03 19.09 -0.46
N ARG A 3 -10.87 18.65 0.05
CA ARG A 3 -9.64 18.62 -0.76
C ARG A 3 -9.74 17.44 -1.73
N PRO A 4 -9.64 17.65 -3.05
CA PRO A 4 -9.64 16.55 -4.01
C PRO A 4 -8.45 15.63 -3.71
N GLN A 5 -8.69 14.32 -3.79
CA GLN A 5 -7.61 13.35 -3.67
C GLN A 5 -6.65 13.54 -4.85
N PRO A 6 -5.34 13.62 -4.63
CA PRO A 6 -4.39 13.79 -5.71
C PRO A 6 -4.41 12.56 -6.62
N ILE A 7 -4.27 12.78 -7.93
CA ILE A 7 -4.04 11.70 -8.88
C ILE A 7 -2.65 11.12 -8.59
N LEU A 8 -2.61 9.85 -8.21
CA LEU A 8 -1.35 9.15 -7.96
C LEU A 8 -0.76 8.68 -9.29
N THR A 9 0.46 9.14 -9.59
CA THR A 9 1.23 8.68 -10.74
C THR A 9 2.43 7.88 -10.25
N PHE A 10 2.55 6.63 -10.70
CA PHE A 10 3.66 5.75 -10.34
C PHE A 10 4.54 5.49 -11.55
N ALA A 11 5.80 5.90 -11.48
CA ALA A 11 6.79 5.47 -12.46
C ALA A 11 7.04 3.95 -12.31
N ARG A 12 7.19 3.24 -13.44
CA ARG A 12 7.60 1.83 -13.40
C ARG A 12 9.05 1.75 -12.94
N PHE A 13 9.30 0.90 -11.95
CA PHE A 13 10.64 0.63 -11.44
C PHE A 13 11.19 -0.65 -12.11
N SER A 14 11.57 -0.52 -13.37
CA SER A 14 11.90 -1.66 -14.24
C SER A 14 13.10 -2.49 -13.75
N ASP A 15 14.08 -1.86 -13.11
CA ASP A 15 15.29 -2.55 -12.61
C ASP A 15 15.01 -3.46 -11.41
N ARG A 16 13.91 -3.21 -10.69
CA ARG A 16 13.51 -3.97 -9.51
C ARG A 16 12.01 -4.25 -9.56
N PRO A 17 11.54 -5.19 -10.40
CA PRO A 17 10.12 -5.44 -10.62
C PRO A 17 9.38 -5.84 -9.33
N ASN A 18 10.08 -6.53 -8.41
CA ASN A 18 9.54 -6.92 -7.11
C ASN A 18 9.32 -5.74 -6.14
N LEU A 19 9.81 -4.54 -6.47
CA LEU A 19 9.58 -3.29 -5.75
C LEU A 19 8.72 -2.30 -6.56
N CYS A 20 8.32 -2.67 -7.78
CA CYS A 20 7.53 -1.80 -8.65
C CYS A 20 6.05 -1.88 -8.31
N ILE A 21 5.51 -0.80 -7.73
CA ILE A 21 4.10 -0.72 -7.33
C ILE A 21 3.16 -1.02 -8.52
N ALA A 22 3.42 -0.45 -9.70
CA ALA A 22 2.60 -0.69 -10.88
C ALA A 22 2.55 -2.20 -11.24
N HIS A 23 3.70 -2.86 -11.26
CA HIS A 23 3.80 -4.29 -11.60
C HIS A 23 3.13 -5.18 -10.55
N ILE A 24 3.31 -4.85 -9.26
CA ILE A 24 2.69 -5.57 -8.14
C ILE A 24 1.17 -5.42 -8.18
N LEU A 25 0.65 -4.22 -8.45
CA LEU A 25 -0.78 -3.96 -8.55
C LEU A 25 -1.41 -4.68 -9.75
N GLU A 26 -0.77 -4.63 -10.92
CA GLU A 26 -1.20 -5.39 -12.11
C GLU A 26 -1.27 -6.89 -11.83
N HIS A 27 -0.22 -7.43 -11.20
CA HIS A 27 -0.17 -8.83 -10.82
C HIS A 27 -1.31 -9.19 -9.86
N TYR A 28 -1.50 -8.38 -8.81
CA TYR A 28 -2.53 -8.61 -7.80
C TYR A 28 -3.95 -8.54 -8.39
N LEU A 29 -4.25 -7.55 -9.24
CA LEU A 29 -5.54 -7.45 -9.92
C LEU A 29 -5.79 -8.65 -10.82
N ARG A 30 -4.77 -9.11 -11.56
CA ARG A 30 -4.87 -10.29 -12.43
C ARG A 30 -5.20 -11.55 -11.64
N ILE A 31 -4.49 -11.84 -10.53
CA ILE A 31 -4.71 -13.07 -9.76
C ILE A 31 -6.02 -13.04 -8.95
N THR A 32 -6.52 -11.84 -8.60
CA THR A 32 -7.77 -11.68 -7.85
C THR A 32 -9.00 -11.49 -8.72
N LYS A 33 -8.83 -11.38 -10.06
CA LYS A 33 -9.91 -11.04 -11.01
C LYS A 33 -11.18 -11.89 -10.81
N ASN A 34 -11.05 -13.21 -10.73
CA ASN A 34 -12.18 -14.13 -10.62
C ASN A 34 -12.75 -14.24 -9.20
N LEU A 35 -12.09 -13.67 -8.20
CA LEU A 35 -12.53 -13.67 -6.80
C LEU A 35 -13.39 -12.45 -6.46
N ARG A 36 -13.31 -11.41 -7.30
CA ARG A 36 -14.00 -10.14 -7.08
C ARG A 36 -15.45 -10.25 -7.49
N ALA A 37 -16.33 -9.83 -6.57
CA ALA A 37 -17.73 -9.61 -6.90
C ALA A 37 -17.85 -8.43 -7.87
N ALA A 38 -18.85 -8.44 -8.76
CA ALA A 38 -19.04 -7.41 -9.79
C ALA A 38 -19.13 -5.99 -9.22
N GLN A 39 -19.61 -5.85 -7.99
CA GLN A 39 -19.79 -4.58 -7.27
C GLN A 39 -18.61 -4.20 -6.36
N CYS A 40 -17.46 -4.90 -6.43
CA CYS A 40 -16.33 -4.66 -5.54
C CYS A 40 -15.33 -3.66 -6.16
N ASP A 41 -15.50 -2.38 -5.83
CA ASP A 41 -14.61 -1.31 -6.30
C ASP A 41 -13.35 -1.15 -5.42
N ASN A 42 -13.26 -1.87 -4.31
CA ASN A 42 -12.09 -1.81 -3.43
C ASN A 42 -10.91 -2.55 -4.04
N LEU A 43 -9.73 -1.92 -4.00
CA LEU A 43 -8.49 -2.55 -4.42
C LEU A 43 -8.24 -3.84 -3.60
N PHE A 44 -8.19 -3.77 -2.28
CA PHE A 44 -7.86 -4.93 -1.46
C PHE A 44 -9.10 -5.75 -1.06
N ILE A 45 -9.01 -7.08 -1.20
CA ILE A 45 -10.05 -8.04 -0.82
C ILE A 45 -9.50 -9.07 0.17
N ALA A 46 -10.37 -9.70 0.95
CA ALA A 46 -9.98 -10.70 1.94
C ALA A 46 -9.44 -11.96 1.25
N CYS A 47 -8.35 -12.52 1.78
CA CYS A 47 -7.76 -13.75 1.26
C CYS A 47 -8.65 -14.99 1.50
N LYS A 48 -9.54 -14.94 2.50
CA LYS A 48 -10.49 -16.01 2.82
C LYS A 48 -11.88 -15.68 2.26
N LYS A 49 -12.65 -16.74 1.93
CA LYS A 49 -14.06 -16.60 1.56
C LYS A 49 -14.88 -16.08 2.76
N PRO A 50 -15.91 -15.25 2.54
CA PRO A 50 -16.22 -14.56 1.28
C PRO A 50 -15.19 -13.44 1.00
N HIS A 51 -14.66 -13.36 -0.23
CA HIS A 51 -13.60 -12.43 -0.66
C HIS A 51 -14.07 -10.97 -0.77
N LYS A 52 -14.54 -10.42 0.36
CA LYS A 52 -15.09 -9.07 0.48
C LYS A 52 -13.97 -8.03 0.57
N ALA A 53 -14.31 -6.77 0.31
CA ALA A 53 -13.43 -5.64 0.56
C ALA A 53 -12.89 -5.66 2.00
N VAL A 54 -11.60 -5.37 2.17
CA VAL A 54 -11.00 -5.23 3.51
C VAL A 54 -10.96 -3.76 3.94
N GLY A 55 -11.22 -3.52 5.22
CA GLY A 55 -11.11 -2.20 5.83
C GLY A 55 -9.69 -1.85 6.28
N VAL A 56 -9.52 -0.59 6.69
CA VAL A 56 -8.24 -0.01 7.15
C VAL A 56 -7.58 -0.82 8.28
N GLN A 57 -8.37 -1.35 9.22
CA GLN A 57 -7.84 -2.16 10.32
C GLN A 57 -7.13 -3.43 9.84
N THR A 58 -7.68 -4.12 8.84
CA THR A 58 -7.07 -5.33 8.28
C THR A 58 -5.78 -5.00 7.53
N LEU A 59 -5.79 -3.91 6.74
CA LEU A 59 -4.60 -3.44 6.05
C LEU A 59 -3.48 -3.04 7.03
N SER A 60 -3.83 -2.35 8.13
CA SER A 60 -2.89 -1.99 9.18
C SER A 60 -2.23 -3.22 9.81
N ARG A 61 -3.02 -4.28 10.08
CA ARG A 61 -2.48 -5.56 10.59
C ARG A 61 -1.57 -6.26 9.58
N TRP A 62 -1.93 -6.28 8.30
CA TRP A 62 -1.08 -6.88 7.26
C TRP A 62 0.24 -6.14 7.11
N LEU A 63 0.22 -4.81 7.12
CA LEU A 63 1.44 -4.01 7.07
C LEU A 63 2.33 -4.27 8.30
N ARG A 64 1.76 -4.28 9.50
CA ARG A 64 2.49 -4.59 10.73
C ARG A 64 3.11 -5.99 10.68
N LYS A 65 2.35 -6.99 10.26
CA LYS A 65 2.85 -8.38 10.12
C LYS A 65 3.97 -8.48 9.08
N GLY A 66 3.85 -7.80 7.94
CA GLY A 66 4.92 -7.76 6.94
C GLY A 66 6.21 -7.13 7.47
N LEU A 67 6.09 -6.06 8.27
CA LEU A 67 7.24 -5.47 8.97
C LEU A 67 7.88 -6.46 9.95
N GLU A 68 7.08 -7.17 10.75
CA GLU A 68 7.57 -8.22 11.67
C GLU A 68 8.32 -9.32 10.91
N GLU A 69 7.78 -9.79 9.79
CA GLU A 69 8.40 -10.80 8.93
C GLU A 69 9.74 -10.33 8.33
N CYS A 70 9.93 -9.01 8.20
CA CYS A 70 11.20 -8.40 7.80
C CYS A 70 12.15 -8.11 8.98
N GLY A 71 11.82 -8.54 10.21
CA GLY A 71 12.62 -8.32 11.41
C GLY A 71 12.44 -6.93 12.05
N VAL A 72 11.44 -6.16 11.62
CA VAL A 72 11.13 -4.86 12.23
C VAL A 72 10.29 -5.07 13.48
N ARG A 73 10.75 -4.53 14.61
CA ARG A 73 10.07 -4.62 15.90
C ARG A 73 8.73 -3.88 15.91
N SER A 74 7.64 -4.62 15.91
CA SER A 74 6.30 -4.07 15.79
C SER A 74 5.71 -3.52 17.09
N GLU A 75 6.42 -3.65 18.20
CA GLU A 75 6.15 -2.93 19.46
C GLU A 75 6.57 -1.47 19.35
N LEU A 76 7.58 -1.18 18.52
CA LEU A 76 8.08 0.17 18.27
C LEU A 76 7.49 0.81 17.01
N PHE A 77 7.22 0.00 15.99
CA PHE A 77 6.82 0.47 14.67
C PHE A 77 5.41 0.01 14.32
N SER A 78 4.54 0.97 14.04
CA SER A 78 3.17 0.75 13.59
C SER A 78 3.04 0.93 12.09
N ALA A 79 1.86 0.63 11.54
CA ALA A 79 1.52 1.01 10.17
C ALA A 79 1.79 2.50 9.88
N HIS A 80 1.55 3.38 10.87
CA HIS A 80 1.78 4.82 10.73
C HIS A 80 3.26 5.19 10.64
N SER A 81 4.14 4.40 11.28
CA SER A 81 5.59 4.61 11.24
C SER A 81 6.13 4.53 9.80
N THR A 82 5.52 3.71 8.94
CA THR A 82 5.86 3.63 7.51
C THR A 82 5.66 4.97 6.79
N ARG A 83 4.56 5.67 7.10
CA ARG A 83 4.29 7.00 6.54
C ARG A 83 5.36 8.00 6.96
N HIS A 84 5.67 8.06 8.25
CA HIS A 84 6.71 8.96 8.77
C HIS A 84 8.09 8.67 8.18
N ALA A 85 8.47 7.39 8.09
CA ALA A 85 9.73 6.98 7.51
C ALA A 85 9.83 7.39 6.03
N SER A 86 8.76 7.17 5.25
CA SER A 86 8.68 7.59 3.84
C SER A 86 8.81 9.10 3.69
N THR A 87 8.07 9.88 4.48
CA THR A 87 8.14 11.35 4.45
C THR A 87 9.53 11.85 4.86
N SER A 88 10.13 11.29 5.92
CA SER A 88 11.47 11.67 6.37
C SER A 88 12.54 11.34 5.32
N LEU A 89 12.44 10.19 4.64
CA LEU A 89 13.37 9.84 3.58
C LEU A 89 13.21 10.75 2.36
N ALA A 90 11.97 11.07 1.97
CA ALA A 90 11.71 11.98 0.87
C ALA A 90 12.26 13.40 1.15
N ASP A 91 12.06 13.91 2.38
CA ASP A 91 12.62 15.18 2.84
C ASP A 91 14.16 15.17 2.82
N ARG A 92 14.80 14.10 3.32
CA ARG A 92 16.26 13.92 3.24
C ARG A 92 16.81 13.87 1.80
N ASN A 93 15.99 13.45 0.84
CA ASN A 93 16.34 13.43 -0.58
C ASN A 93 15.91 14.71 -1.33
N GLY A 94 15.48 15.77 -0.61
CA GLY A 94 15.14 17.06 -1.19
C GLY A 94 13.81 17.09 -1.93
N VAL A 95 12.92 16.11 -1.73
CA VAL A 95 11.58 16.14 -2.31
C VAL A 95 10.74 17.18 -1.58
N THR A 96 10.13 18.10 -2.32
CA THR A 96 9.33 19.20 -1.76
C THR A 96 8.16 18.66 -0.93
N THR A 97 7.98 19.19 0.29
CA THR A 97 6.92 18.71 1.21
C THR A 97 5.50 18.86 0.69
N ASP A 98 5.28 19.76 -0.28
CA ASP A 98 3.99 19.93 -0.96
C ASP A 98 3.61 18.74 -1.85
N LEU A 99 4.59 17.97 -2.33
CA LEU A 99 4.38 16.70 -3.04
C LEU A 99 4.17 15.51 -2.10
N ILE A 100 4.55 15.65 -0.83
CA ILE A 100 4.54 14.56 0.17
C ILE A 100 3.26 14.60 1.04
N LYS A 101 2.53 15.72 1.06
CA LYS A 101 1.39 16.00 1.97
C LYS A 101 0.02 15.57 1.45
#